data_AF-A0A7J6UPN3-F1
#
_entry.id   AF-A0A7J6UPN3-F1
#
_cell.length_a   1.000
_cell.length_b   1.000
_cell.length_c   1.000
_cell.angle_alpha   90.00
_cell.angle_beta   90.00
_cell.angle_gamma   90.00
#
_symmetry.space_group_name_H-M   'P 1'
#
loop_
_entity.id
_entity.type
_entity.pdbx_description
1 polymer ?
#
loop_
_entity_poly.entity_id
_entity_poly.type
_entity_poly.pdbx_seq_one_letter_code
_entity_poly.pdbx_strand_id
1 'polypeptide(L)'
;YRNTMAFLDKCCIPQDDPIAKSYGISRLADYLRASDKLLILWFPDYLDRLWCVYELAVFLRNHDEDDVILINLDYLKLCVLVMLLQSSSTLAVCLVRPYYAHIQYIVFIFVLAASIFIDFGAYRCSDEWEKFCANVKSFNVSKAKCSTIADYNTLKQLISRMYGSEARFATA
;
A
#
# COMPACT_ATOMS: atom_id res chain seq x y z
N TYR A 1 -22.34 -5.71 12.26
CA TYR A 1 -21.40 -4.70 11.76
C TYR A 1 -20.03 -4.98 12.38
N ARG A 2 -19.06 -5.52 11.63
CA ARG A 2 -17.67 -5.55 12.11
C ARG A 2 -17.12 -4.16 11.84
N ASN A 3 -16.77 -3.42 12.89
CA ASN A 3 -16.02 -2.17 12.74
C ASN A 3 -14.63 -2.55 12.26
N THR A 4 -14.33 -2.31 10.98
CA THR A 4 -12.98 -2.41 10.46
C THR A 4 -12.17 -1.27 11.07
N MET A 5 -11.23 -1.61 11.96
CA MET A 5 -10.28 -0.67 12.52
C MET A 5 -8.98 -0.77 11.74
N ALA A 6 -8.42 0.35 11.32
CA ALA A 6 -7.15 0.41 10.61
C ALA A 6 -6.12 1.19 11.43
N PHE A 7 -4.92 0.62 11.58
CA PHE A 7 -3.76 1.34 12.06
C PHE A 7 -3.03 1.93 10.86
N LEU A 8 -2.88 3.25 10.83
CA LEU A 8 -2.11 3.95 9.80
C LEU A 8 -0.89 4.56 10.47
N ASP A 9 0.29 4.02 10.18
CA ASP A 9 1.60 4.39 10.73
C ASP A 9 1.77 5.91 10.87
N LYS A 10 1.49 6.66 9.80
CA LYS A 10 1.68 8.11 9.71
C LYS A 10 0.74 8.89 10.62
N CYS A 11 -0.42 8.34 10.93
CA CYS A 11 -1.44 8.98 11.76
C CYS A 11 -1.37 8.51 13.23
N CYS A 12 -0.92 7.28 13.47
CA CYS A 12 -0.91 6.68 14.79
C CYS A 12 0.43 6.85 15.52
N ILE A 13 1.52 7.13 14.80
CA ILE A 13 2.83 7.41 15.38
C ILE A 13 3.11 8.90 15.27
N PRO A 14 3.35 9.61 16.39
CA PRO A 14 3.72 11.03 16.37
C PRO A 14 4.93 11.28 15.47
N GLN A 15 4.76 12.11 14.44
CA GLN A 15 5.80 12.37 13.44
C GLN A 15 6.74 13.51 13.84
N ASP A 16 6.22 14.45 14.64
CA ASP A 16 6.90 15.71 14.98
C ASP A 16 7.69 15.64 16.30
N ASP A 17 7.44 14.63 17.13
CA ASP A 17 8.17 14.37 18.37
C ASP A 17 9.11 13.16 18.19
N PRO A 18 10.44 13.36 18.08
CA PRO A 18 11.39 12.28 17.86
C PRO A 18 11.38 11.21 18.96
N ILE A 19 11.10 11.58 20.20
CA ILE A 19 11.09 10.66 21.34
C ILE A 19 9.83 9.79 21.24
N ALA A 20 8.66 10.41 21.14
CA ALA A 20 7.40 9.68 20.99
C ALA A 20 7.37 8.83 19.71
N LYS A 21 7.99 9.31 18.62
CA LYS A 21 8.17 8.54 17.39
C LYS A 21 8.98 7.27 17.61
N SER A 22 10.13 7.38 18.28
CA SER A 22 10.98 6.22 18.60
C SER A 22 10.24 5.19 19.45
N TYR A 23 9.47 5.64 20.46
CA TYR A 23 8.59 4.76 21.22
C TYR A 23 7.53 4.09 20.33
N GLY A 24 6.89 4.83 19.42
CA GLY A 24 5.94 4.28 18.46
C GLY A 24 6.55 3.20 17.57
N ILE A 25 7.71 3.47 16.98
CA ILE A 25 8.47 2.51 16.15
C ILE A 25 8.81 1.25 16.96
N SER A 26 9.23 1.40 18.22
CA SER A 26 9.57 0.26 19.08
C SER A 26 8.40 -0.70 19.33
N ARG A 27 7.17 -0.21 19.20
CA ARG A 27 5.91 -0.96 19.39
C ARG A 27 5.26 -1.39 18.10
N LEU A 28 5.77 -0.94 16.95
CA LEU A 28 5.19 -1.23 15.64
C LEU A 28 5.06 -2.74 15.40
N ALA A 29 6.05 -3.53 15.80
CA ALA A 29 5.99 -4.99 15.70
C ALA A 29 4.85 -5.61 16.51
N ASP A 30 4.47 -5.01 17.65
CA ASP A 30 3.36 -5.51 18.46
C ASP A 30 2.02 -5.25 17.76
N TYR A 31 1.86 -4.09 17.09
CA TYR A 31 0.68 -3.80 16.27
C TYR A 31 0.55 -4.71 15.06
N LEU A 32 1.65 -4.94 14.33
CA LEU A 32 1.65 -5.81 13.16
C LEU A 32 1.29 -7.26 13.52
N ARG A 33 1.75 -7.76 14.67
CA ARG A 33 1.38 -9.09 15.18
C ARG A 33 -0.09 -9.22 15.56
N ALA A 34 -0.72 -8.12 15.95
CA ALA A 34 -2.13 -8.10 16.36
C ALA A 34 -3.08 -7.75 15.20
N SER A 35 -2.55 -7.51 13.99
CA SER A 35 -3.33 -7.07 12.84
C SER A 35 -3.75 -8.26 11.98
N ASP A 36 -5.01 -8.35 11.58
CA ASP A 36 -5.49 -9.46 10.75
C ASP A 36 -4.95 -9.43 9.31
N LYS A 37 -4.64 -8.23 8.80
CA LYS A 37 -4.19 -7.99 7.42
C LYS A 37 -3.22 -6.83 7.33
N LEU A 38 -2.34 -6.86 6.33
CA LEU A 38 -1.45 -5.76 5.99
C LEU A 38 -1.78 -5.20 4.61
N LEU A 39 -2.24 -3.95 4.55
CA LEU A 39 -2.48 -3.25 3.30
C LEU A 39 -1.24 -2.41 2.92
N ILE A 40 -0.62 -2.73 1.79
CA ILE A 40 0.55 -2.03 1.28
C ILE A 40 0.18 -1.27 0.01
N LEU A 41 0.22 0.06 0.11
CA LEU A 41 0.16 0.96 -1.04
C LEU A 41 1.58 1.13 -1.58
N TRP A 42 1.95 0.37 -2.61
CA TRP A 42 3.33 0.31 -3.06
C TRP A 42 3.59 1.13 -4.34
N PHE A 43 4.82 1.62 -4.40
CA PHE A 43 5.47 2.25 -5.55
C PHE A 43 6.83 1.54 -5.78
N PRO A 44 7.48 1.72 -6.93
CA PRO A 44 8.81 1.14 -7.18
C PRO A 44 9.85 1.45 -6.10
N ASP A 45 9.75 2.59 -5.41
CA ASP A 45 10.64 3.01 -4.31
C ASP A 45 10.18 2.51 -2.92
N TYR A 46 9.10 1.73 -2.84
CA TYR A 46 8.62 1.16 -1.57
C TYR A 46 9.71 0.35 -0.87
N LEU A 47 10.40 -0.49 -1.64
CA LEU A 47 11.48 -1.34 -1.15
C LEU A 47 12.78 -0.58 -0.91
N ASP A 48 12.88 0.70 -1.30
CA ASP A 48 14.02 1.51 -0.87
C ASP A 48 13.90 1.89 0.62
N ARG A 49 12.71 1.84 1.22
CA ARG A 49 12.46 2.35 2.58
C ARG A 49 12.60 1.24 3.61
N LEU A 50 13.58 1.37 4.52
CA LEU A 50 13.86 0.34 5.53
C LEU A 50 12.66 0.06 6.43
N TRP A 51 11.94 1.11 6.83
CA TRP A 51 10.73 1.00 7.64
C TRP A 51 9.68 0.11 6.97
N CYS A 52 9.38 0.37 5.70
CA CYS A 52 8.36 -0.36 4.94
C CYS A 52 8.71 -1.85 4.78
N VAL A 53 9.99 -2.17 4.54
CA VAL A 53 10.46 -3.56 4.47
C VAL A 53 10.43 -4.22 5.83
N TYR A 54 10.76 -3.49 6.90
CA TYR A 54 10.63 -3.98 8.27
C TYR A 54 9.18 -4.35 8.61
N GLU A 55 8.20 -3.54 8.24
CA GLU A 55 6.78 -3.84 8.47
C GLU A 55 6.35 -5.13 7.78
N LEU A 56 6.69 -5.26 6.48
CA LEU A 56 6.39 -6.45 5.69
C LEU A 56 7.01 -7.71 6.32
N ALA A 57 8.31 -7.67 6.62
CA ALA A 57 9.04 -8.82 7.16
C ALA A 57 8.54 -9.23 8.55
N VAL A 58 8.13 -8.28 9.40
CA VAL A 58 7.57 -8.58 10.73
C VAL A 58 6.18 -9.16 10.61
N PHE A 59 5.36 -8.65 9.69
CA PHE A 59 4.02 -9.14 9.45
C PHE A 59 4.02 -10.58 8.95
N LEU A 60 4.77 -10.86 7.88
CA LEU A 60 4.92 -12.19 7.27
C LEU A 60 5.53 -13.25 8.19
N ARG A 61 6.20 -12.83 9.27
CA ARG A 61 6.70 -13.79 10.28
C ARG A 61 5.57 -14.46 11.07
N ASN A 62 4.39 -13.83 11.15
CA ASN A 62 3.28 -14.31 11.98
C ASN A 62 1.98 -14.50 11.18
N HIS A 63 1.98 -14.21 9.88
CA HIS A 63 0.83 -14.25 8.99
C HIS A 63 1.21 -14.85 7.64
N ASP A 64 0.21 -15.30 6.89
CA ASP A 64 0.42 -15.85 5.56
C ASP A 64 0.53 -14.74 4.52
N GLU A 65 1.11 -15.05 3.35
CA GLU A 65 1.23 -14.10 2.23
C GLU A 65 -0.16 -13.61 1.76
N ASP A 66 -1.20 -14.45 1.88
CA ASP A 66 -2.58 -14.13 1.52
C ASP A 66 -3.22 -13.03 2.39
N ASP A 67 -2.63 -12.74 3.56
CA ASP A 67 -3.05 -11.66 4.45
C ASP A 67 -2.44 -10.30 4.06
N VAL A 68 -1.51 -10.29 3.10
CA VAL A 68 -0.92 -9.08 2.53
C VAL A 68 -1.72 -8.64 1.30
N ILE A 69 -2.33 -7.47 1.38
CA ILE A 69 -3.01 -6.82 0.26
C ILE A 69 -2.05 -5.79 -0.33
N LEU A 70 -1.47 -6.07 -1.48
CA LEU A 70 -0.76 -5.06 -2.26
C LEU A 70 -1.77 -4.24 -3.08
N ILE A 71 -1.51 -2.94 -3.23
CA ILE A 71 -2.16 -2.07 -4.22
C ILE A 71 -1.07 -1.21 -4.87
N ASN A 72 -0.91 -1.34 -6.19
CA ASN A 72 0.01 -0.50 -6.95
C ASN A 72 -0.61 0.90 -7.14
N LEU A 73 0.11 1.94 -6.70
CA LEU A 73 -0.40 3.31 -6.76
C LEU A 73 -0.39 3.92 -8.18
N ASP A 74 0.46 3.48 -9.10
CA ASP A 74 0.38 3.89 -10.51
C ASP A 74 -0.87 3.33 -11.18
N TYR A 75 -1.23 2.09 -10.83
CA TYR A 75 -2.49 1.49 -11.28
C TYR A 75 -3.71 2.24 -10.74
N LEU A 76 -3.67 2.60 -9.45
CA LEU A 76 -4.73 3.40 -8.83
C LEU A 76 -4.89 4.77 -9.50
N LYS A 77 -3.79 5.47 -9.82
CA LYS A 77 -3.82 6.75 -10.55
C LYS A 77 -4.50 6.59 -11.92
N LEU A 78 -4.15 5.53 -12.66
CA LEU A 78 -4.73 5.25 -13.97
C LEU A 78 -6.25 5.01 -13.85
N CYS A 79 -6.69 4.21 -12.88
CA CYS A 79 -8.11 3.97 -12.62
C CYS A 79 -8.85 5.28 -12.32
N VAL A 80 -8.32 6.09 -11.41
CA VAL A 80 -8.92 7.39 -11.05
C VAL A 80 -8.98 8.32 -12.26
N LEU A 81 -7.93 8.37 -13.08
CA LEU A 81 -7.91 9.17 -14.30
C LEU A 81 -9.00 8.73 -15.30
N VAL A 82 -9.14 7.43 -15.54
CA VAL A 82 -10.18 6.87 -16.41
C VAL A 82 -11.58 7.21 -15.88
N MET A 83 -11.80 7.05 -14.57
CA MET A 83 -13.07 7.42 -13.93
C MET A 83 -13.41 8.91 -14.08
N LEU A 84 -12.42 9.80 -13.95
CA LEU A 84 -12.60 11.24 -14.13
C LEU A 84 -12.90 11.62 -15.60
N LEU A 85 -12.19 11.03 -16.56
CA LEU A 85 -12.43 11.25 -17.99
C LEU A 85 -13.83 10.75 -18.41
N GLN A 86 -14.25 9.61 -17.88
CA GLN A 86 -15.59 9.07 -18.12
C GLN A 86 -16.69 9.93 -17.50
N SER A 87 -16.48 10.41 -16.27
CA SER A 87 -17.43 11.28 -15.59
C SER A 87 -17.57 12.63 -16.29
N SER A 88 -16.46 13.20 -16.76
CA SER A 88 -16.46 14.49 -17.47
C SER A 88 -17.13 14.41 -18.85
N SER A 89 -16.86 13.34 -19.63
CA SER A 89 -17.54 13.12 -20.92
C SER A 89 -19.05 12.92 -20.75
N THR A 90 -19.48 12.19 -19.72
CA THR A 90 -20.91 12.02 -19.41
C THR A 90 -21.56 13.33 -19.01
N LEU A 91 -20.91 14.10 -18.13
CA LEU A 91 -21.39 15.42 -17.74
C LEU A 91 -21.56 16.34 -18.96
N ALA A 92 -20.58 16.36 -19.87
CA ALA A 92 -20.67 17.14 -21.10
C ALA A 92 -21.85 16.74 -21.99
N VAL A 93 -22.11 15.43 -22.13
CA VAL A 93 -23.25 14.90 -22.90
C VAL A 93 -24.60 15.30 -22.28
N CYS A 94 -24.71 15.23 -20.94
CA CYS A 94 -25.90 15.67 -20.21
C CYS A 94 -26.18 17.16 -20.39
N LEU A 95 -25.14 18.00 -20.44
CA LEU A 95 -25.26 19.45 -20.64
C LEU A 95 -25.72 19.81 -22.06
N VAL A 96 -25.27 19.07 -23.09
CA VAL A 96 -25.60 19.37 -24.50
C VAL A 96 -26.96 18.78 -24.90
N ARG A 97 -27.40 17.67 -24.31
CA ARG A 97 -28.62 16.94 -24.70
C ARG A 97 -29.49 16.54 -23.49
N PRO A 98 -30.12 17.49 -22.78
CA PRO A 98 -30.85 17.21 -21.54
C PRO A 98 -32.13 16.38 -21.74
N TYR A 99 -32.70 16.38 -22.95
CA TYR A 99 -33.94 15.64 -23.26
C TYR A 99 -33.81 14.11 -23.08
N TYR A 100 -32.58 13.57 -23.16
CA TYR A 100 -32.30 12.13 -23.04
C TYR A 100 -31.63 11.76 -21.71
N ALA A 101 -31.75 12.60 -20.67
CA ALA A 101 -31.02 12.45 -19.41
C ALA A 101 -31.12 11.04 -18.80
N HIS A 102 -32.31 10.44 -18.73
CA HIS A 102 -32.49 9.11 -18.13
C HIS A 102 -31.71 8.00 -18.85
N ILE A 103 -31.68 8.02 -20.19
CA ILE A 103 -30.93 7.05 -20.99
C ILE A 103 -29.42 7.27 -20.79
N GLN A 104 -28.98 8.52 -20.71
CA GLN A 104 -27.57 8.87 -20.47
C GLN A 104 -27.07 8.38 -19.11
N TYR A 105 -27.87 8.52 -18.04
CA TYR A 105 -27.53 7.99 -16.72
C TYR A 105 -27.40 6.46 -16.72
N ILE A 106 -28.28 5.75 -17.41
CA ILE A 106 -28.21 4.29 -17.52
C ILE A 106 -26.93 3.88 -18.24
N VAL A 107 -26.64 4.48 -19.40
CA VAL A 107 -25.41 4.21 -20.16
C VAL A 107 -24.17 4.52 -19.30
N PHE A 108 -24.16 5.62 -18.55
CA PHE A 108 -23.07 5.96 -17.65
C PHE A 108 -22.80 4.88 -16.62
N ILE A 109 -23.84 4.41 -15.93
CA ILE A 109 -23.72 3.37 -14.91
C ILE A 109 -23.13 2.09 -15.53
N PHE A 110 -23.59 1.69 -16.73
CA PHE A 110 -23.07 0.51 -17.41
C PHE A 110 -21.61 0.65 -17.83
N VAL A 111 -21.23 1.80 -18.41
CA VAL A 111 -19.84 2.05 -18.80
C VAL A 111 -18.94 2.10 -17.56
N LEU A 112 -19.42 2.66 -16.44
CA LEU A 112 -18.65 2.77 -15.19
C LEU A 112 -18.46 1.38 -14.56
N ALA A 113 -19.50 0.55 -14.57
CA ALA A 113 -19.39 -0.83 -14.11
C ALA A 113 -18.44 -1.64 -15.00
N ALA A 114 -18.50 -1.45 -16.33
CA ALA A 114 -17.61 -2.11 -17.26
C ALA A 114 -16.14 -1.68 -17.09
N SER A 115 -15.87 -0.38 -16.89
CA SER A 115 -14.51 0.12 -16.66
C SER A 115 -13.94 -0.40 -15.35
N ILE A 116 -14.71 -0.36 -14.25
CA ILE A 116 -14.30 -0.96 -12.97
C ILE A 116 -13.99 -2.46 -13.13
N PHE A 117 -14.80 -3.20 -13.89
CA PHE A 117 -14.58 -4.63 -14.10
C PHE A 117 -13.34 -4.92 -14.95
N ILE A 118 -13.13 -4.16 -16.03
CA ILE A 118 -11.93 -4.25 -16.87
C ILE A 118 -10.69 -3.91 -16.05
N ASP A 119 -10.75 -2.84 -15.27
CA ASP A 119 -9.65 -2.43 -14.43
C ASP A 119 -9.36 -3.50 -13.35
N PHE A 120 -10.38 -3.98 -12.66
CA PHE A 120 -10.20 -5.05 -11.68
C PHE A 120 -9.63 -6.35 -12.29
N GLY A 121 -10.07 -6.70 -13.50
CA GLY A 121 -9.54 -7.84 -14.26
C GLY A 121 -8.08 -7.63 -14.66
N ALA A 122 -7.74 -6.45 -15.19
CA ALA A 122 -6.38 -6.08 -15.55
C ALA A 122 -5.46 -6.06 -14.33
N TYR A 123 -5.94 -5.55 -13.20
CA TYR A 123 -5.24 -5.56 -11.92
C TYR A 123 -4.89 -6.98 -11.48
N ARG A 124 -5.87 -7.89 -11.50
CA ARG A 124 -5.66 -9.29 -11.12
C ARG A 124 -4.77 -10.06 -12.09
N CYS A 125 -4.79 -9.70 -13.37
CA CYS A 125 -3.94 -10.29 -14.40
C CYS A 125 -2.54 -9.68 -14.42
N SER A 126 -2.30 -8.59 -13.70
CA SER A 126 -1.02 -7.93 -13.70
C SER A 126 -0.03 -8.70 -12.84
N ASP A 127 1.16 -8.98 -13.38
CA ASP A 127 2.27 -9.65 -12.69
C ASP A 127 2.90 -8.78 -11.58
N GLU A 128 2.11 -7.92 -10.93
CA GLU A 128 2.57 -6.97 -9.91
C GLU A 128 3.14 -7.69 -8.70
N TRP A 129 2.52 -8.80 -8.29
CA TRP A 129 3.05 -9.63 -7.21
C TRP A 129 4.41 -10.22 -7.58
N GLU A 130 4.58 -10.69 -8.82
CA GLU A 130 5.85 -11.25 -9.28
C GLU A 130 6.95 -10.18 -9.35
N LYS A 131 6.64 -8.99 -9.89
CA LYS A 131 7.57 -7.84 -9.91
C LYS A 131 7.94 -7.40 -8.49
N PHE A 132 6.95 -7.34 -7.61
CA PHE A 132 7.17 -7.01 -6.20
C PHE A 132 8.10 -8.04 -5.55
N CYS A 133 7.81 -9.34 -5.69
CA CYS A 133 8.63 -10.42 -5.17
C CYS A 133 10.06 -10.40 -5.75
N ALA A 134 10.21 -10.11 -7.04
CA ALA A 134 11.51 -9.98 -7.69
C ALA A 134 12.32 -8.82 -7.07
N ASN A 135 11.68 -7.68 -6.81
CA ASN A 135 12.32 -6.55 -6.17
C ASN A 135 12.66 -6.85 -4.70
N VAL A 136 11.79 -7.56 -3.96
CA VAL A 136 12.06 -8.00 -2.57
C VAL A 136 13.32 -8.86 -2.52
N LYS A 137 13.49 -9.81 -3.44
CA LYS A 137 14.71 -10.65 -3.52
C LYS A 137 16.00 -9.86 -3.76
N SER A 138 15.89 -8.69 -4.41
CA SER A 138 17.03 -7.81 -4.69
C SER A 138 17.31 -6.79 -3.57
N PHE A 139 16.46 -6.75 -2.54
CA PHE A 139 16.53 -5.75 -1.48
C PHE A 139 17.83 -5.86 -0.67
N ASN A 140 18.36 -4.70 -0.28
CA ASN A 140 19.59 -4.62 0.50
C ASN A 140 19.44 -3.59 1.63
N VAL A 141 19.49 -4.07 2.87
CA VAL A 141 19.37 -3.26 4.10
C VAL A 141 20.37 -2.12 4.15
N SER A 142 21.59 -2.34 3.67
CA SER A 142 22.68 -1.35 3.68
C SER A 142 22.40 -0.16 2.77
N LYS A 143 21.63 -0.38 1.69
CA LYS A 143 21.25 0.65 0.71
C LYS A 143 19.89 1.28 1.00
N ALA A 144 19.18 0.78 2.01
CA ALA A 144 17.85 1.25 2.34
C ALA A 144 17.88 2.69 2.90
N LYS A 145 16.95 3.50 2.43
CA LYS A 145 16.68 4.87 2.83
C LYS A 145 15.83 4.90 4.11
N CYS A 146 16.11 5.88 4.97
CA CYS A 146 15.29 6.24 6.11
C CYS A 146 15.09 7.75 6.12
N SER A 147 13.96 8.20 6.66
CA SER A 147 13.67 9.64 6.80
C SER A 147 14.65 10.35 7.72
N THR A 148 15.07 9.68 8.81
CA THR A 148 16.08 10.21 9.73
C THR A 148 17.08 9.12 10.13
N ILE A 149 18.28 9.55 10.52
CA ILE A 149 19.33 8.65 11.05
C ILE A 149 18.88 8.03 12.39
N ALA A 150 18.10 8.75 13.19
CA ALA A 150 17.55 8.23 14.45
C ALA A 150 16.58 7.06 14.21
N ASP A 151 15.69 7.19 13.22
CA ASP A 151 14.79 6.11 12.81
C ASP A 151 15.58 4.91 12.28
N TYR A 152 16.61 5.16 11.46
CA TYR A 152 17.50 4.12 10.94
C TYR A 152 18.17 3.31 12.05
N ASN A 153 18.74 3.99 13.05
CA ASN A 153 19.39 3.33 14.18
C ASN A 153 18.38 2.54 15.03
N THR A 154 17.18 3.07 15.24
CA THR A 154 16.11 2.39 15.98
C THR A 154 15.68 1.12 15.25
N LEU A 155 15.41 1.21 13.94
CA LEU A 155 15.04 0.06 13.11
C LEU A 155 16.15 -0.98 13.06
N LYS A 156 17.42 -0.57 12.93
CA LYS A 156 18.56 -1.50 12.99
C LYS A 156 18.62 -2.26 14.31
N GLN A 157 18.47 -1.58 15.44
CA GLN A 157 18.45 -2.23 16.75
C GLN A 157 17.29 -3.24 16.85
N LEU A 158 16.11 -2.90 16.34
CA LEU A 158 14.96 -3.80 16.30
C LEU A 158 15.19 -5.01 15.39
N ILE A 159 15.78 -4.81 14.21
CA ILE A 159 16.14 -5.86 13.27
C ILE A 159 17.17 -6.81 13.91
N SER A 160 18.25 -6.28 14.48
CA SER A 160 19.27 -7.07 15.19
C SER A 160 18.66 -7.86 16.35
N ARG A 161 17.73 -7.25 17.10
CA ARG A 161 17.05 -7.91 18.22
C ARG A 161 16.12 -9.04 17.77
N MET A 162 15.42 -8.89 16.66
CA MET A 162 14.42 -9.88 16.21
C MET A 162 14.96 -10.95 15.27
N TYR A 163 15.89 -10.59 14.38
CA TYR A 163 16.45 -11.48 13.34
C TYR A 163 17.90 -11.88 13.63
N GLY A 164 18.53 -11.32 14.67
CA GLY A 164 19.90 -11.59 15.07
C GLY A 164 20.96 -10.84 14.26
N SER A 165 20.75 -10.65 12.95
CA SER A 165 21.64 -9.85 12.11
C SER A 165 20.91 -9.28 10.88
N GLU A 166 21.49 -8.22 10.30
CA GLU A 166 20.99 -7.60 9.06
C GLU A 166 21.03 -8.59 7.88
N ALA A 167 22.04 -9.47 7.84
CA ALA A 167 22.17 -10.48 6.79
C ALA A 167 21.03 -11.52 6.84
N ARG A 168 20.61 -11.93 8.05
CA ARG A 168 19.49 -12.86 8.22
C ARG A 168 18.15 -12.21 7.87
N PHE A 169 18.01 -10.91 8.13
CA PHE A 169 16.83 -10.15 7.74
C PHE A 169 16.68 -10.01 6.23
N ALA A 170 17.79 -9.83 5.48
CA ALA A 170 17.75 -9.77 4.01
C ALA A 170 17.34 -11.10 3.34
N THR A 171 17.32 -12.21 4.10
CA THR A 171 16.96 -13.55 3.63
C THR A 171 15.67 -14.08 4.26
N ALA A 172 15.02 -13.30 5.14
CA ALA A 172 13.80 -13.67 5.86
C ALA A 172 12.57 -13.27 5.06
#